data_AF-A0A2N7VWP2-F1
#
_entry.id   AF-A0A2N7VWP2-F1
#
_cell.length_a   1.000
_cell.length_b   1.000
_cell.length_c   1.000
_cell.angle_alpha   90.00
_cell.angle_beta   90.00
_cell.angle_gamma   90.00
#
_symmetry.space_group_name_H-M   'P 1'
#
loop_
_entity.id
_entity.type
_entity.pdbx_description
1 polymer ?
#
loop_
_entity_poly.entity_id
_entity_poly.type
_entity_poly.pdbx_seq_one_letter_code
_entity_poly.pdbx_strand_id
1 'polypeptide(L)'
;MANVVVELVASEPVRVLRTTYSVLAFDADGRLDPGRFEKQQFALAESVVAPVIASSSDESNQPVVVATARFIAQGGHWIPSPAVARAIEEAALGQRQYARL
;
A
#
# COMPACT_ATOMS: atom_id res chain seq x y z
N MET A 1 -5.24 4.86 -3.26
CA MET A 1 -5.79 3.76 -4.06
C MET A 1 -5.93 2.53 -3.19
N ALA A 2 -7.05 1.81 -3.31
CA ALA A 2 -7.24 0.48 -2.74
C ALA A 2 -7.21 -0.54 -3.87
N ASN A 3 -6.47 -1.63 -3.69
CA ASN A 3 -6.50 -2.81 -4.57
C ASN A 3 -7.08 -3.97 -3.76
N VAL A 4 -8.17 -4.54 -4.25
CA VAL A 4 -8.95 -5.58 -3.57
C VAL A 4 -8.98 -6.82 -4.45
N VAL A 5 -8.51 -7.93 -3.91
CA VAL A 5 -8.59 -9.24 -4.54
C VAL A 5 -9.84 -9.94 -3.99
N VAL A 6 -10.79 -10.22 -4.87
CA VAL A 6 -12.06 -10.89 -4.53
C VAL A 6 -12.11 -12.31 -5.11
N GLU A 7 -12.69 -13.21 -4.34
CA GLU A 7 -13.07 -14.54 -4.79
C GLU A 7 -14.42 -14.46 -5.51
N LEU A 8 -14.48 -15.03 -6.72
CA LEU A 8 -15.70 -15.12 -7.50
C LEU A 8 -16.17 -16.58 -7.59
N VAL A 9 -17.46 -16.82 -7.36
CA VAL A 9 -18.10 -18.12 -7.62
C VAL A 9 -19.28 -17.87 -8.55
N ALA A 10 -19.31 -18.55 -9.69
CA ALA A 10 -20.31 -18.30 -10.73
C ALA A 10 -20.42 -16.82 -11.15
N SER A 11 -19.29 -16.10 -11.18
CA SER A 11 -19.18 -14.65 -11.46
C SER A 11 -19.71 -13.72 -10.36
N GLU A 12 -20.14 -14.24 -9.21
CA GLU A 12 -20.57 -13.45 -8.06
C GLU A 12 -19.44 -13.31 -7.03
N PRO A 13 -19.17 -12.09 -6.52
CA PRO A 13 -18.15 -11.88 -5.49
C PRO A 13 -18.63 -12.40 -4.13
N VAL A 14 -17.93 -13.40 -3.60
CA VAL A 14 -18.32 -14.07 -2.34
C VAL A 14 -17.47 -13.67 -1.15
N ARG A 15 -16.22 -13.26 -1.38
CA ARG A 15 -15.26 -12.96 -0.30
C ARG A 15 -14.11 -12.07 -0.77
N VAL A 16 -13.65 -11.17 0.10
CA VAL A 16 -12.38 -10.45 -0.06
C VAL A 16 -11.23 -11.31 0.47
N LEU A 17 -10.25 -11.61 -0.37
CA LEU A 17 -9.07 -12.40 0.00
C LEU A 17 -7.91 -11.52 0.48
N ARG A 18 -7.77 -10.34 -0.12
CA ARG A 18 -6.68 -9.42 0.19
C ARG A 18 -7.08 -8.00 -0.16
N THR A 19 -6.72 -7.07 0.71
CA THR A 19 -6.81 -5.64 0.45
C THR A 19 -5.46 -5.00 0.69
N THR A 20 -5.03 -4.16 -0.24
CA THR A 20 -3.83 -3.33 -0.10
C THR A 20 -4.15 -1.87 -0.38
N TYR A 21 -3.58 -1.00 0.43
CA TYR A 21 -3.72 0.45 0.29
C TYR A 21 -2.39 1.05 -0.13
N SER A 22 -2.45 1.98 -1.09
CA SER A 22 -1.29 2.70 -1.58
C SER A 22 -1.65 4.16 -1.79
N VAL A 23 -0.74 5.07 -1.46
CA VAL A 23 -0.89 6.48 -1.81
C VAL A 23 -0.47 6.66 -3.27
N LEU A 24 -1.28 7.36 -4.05
CA LEU A 24 -0.89 7.79 -5.40
C LEU A 24 -0.36 9.22 -5.31
N ALA A 25 0.74 9.48 -6.00
CA ALA A 25 1.29 10.83 -6.14
C ALA A 25 0.77 11.46 -7.44
N PHE A 26 0.39 12.73 -7.36
CA PHE A 26 0.02 13.53 -8.51
C PHE A 26 0.94 14.74 -8.63
N ASP A 27 1.24 15.16 -9.85
CA ASP A 27 1.98 16.39 -10.11
C ASP A 27 1.09 17.64 -9.95
N ALA A 28 1.67 18.82 -10.17
CA ALA A 28 0.96 20.09 -10.04
C ALA A 28 -0.17 20.27 -11.08
N ASP A 29 -0.12 19.53 -12.19
CA ASP A 29 -1.15 19.51 -13.23
C ASP A 29 -2.23 18.45 -12.93
N GLY A 30 -2.14 17.72 -11.81
CA GLY A 30 -3.06 16.67 -11.42
C GLY A 30 -2.87 15.35 -12.17
N ARG A 31 -1.75 15.17 -12.86
CA ARG A 31 -1.42 13.90 -13.53
C ARG A 31 -0.76 12.95 -12.54
N LEU A 32 -1.04 11.66 -12.71
CA LEU A 32 -0.37 10.62 -11.93
C LEU A 32 1.15 10.71 -12.17
N ASP A 33 1.94 10.73 -11.09
CA ASP A 33 3.38 10.63 -11.13
C ASP A 33 3.80 9.16 -10.88
N PRO A 34 3.99 8.36 -11.95
CA PRO A 34 4.33 6.94 -11.82
C PRO A 34 5.70 6.75 -11.16
N GLY A 35 6.66 7.65 -11.41
CA GLY A 35 8.01 7.53 -10.86
C GLY A 35 8.04 7.73 -9.35
N ARG A 36 7.22 8.64 -8.82
CA ARG A 36 7.07 8.83 -7.37
C ARG A 36 6.29 7.69 -6.71
N PHE A 37 5.30 7.14 -7.40
CA PHE A 37 4.59 5.93 -6.94
C PHE A 37 5.53 4.72 -6.87
N GLU A 38 6.32 4.44 -7.91
CA GLU A 38 7.28 3.33 -7.95
C GLU A 38 8.32 3.44 -6.83
N LYS A 39 8.93 4.62 -6.66
CA LYS A 39 9.87 4.88 -5.55
C LYS A 39 9.27 4.57 -4.19
N GLN A 40 7.99 4.91 -3.99
CA GLN A 40 7.28 4.60 -2.75
C GLN A 40 7.07 3.09 -2.57
N GLN A 41 6.73 2.34 -3.63
CA GLN A 41 6.60 0.88 -3.55
C GLN A 41 7.93 0.20 -3.24
N PHE A 42 9.02 0.61 -3.88
CA PHE A 42 10.36 0.08 -3.58
C PHE A 42 10.80 0.39 -2.15
N ALA A 43 10.59 1.62 -1.68
CA ALA A 43 10.93 2.01 -0.31
C ALA A 43 10.15 1.20 0.74
N LEU A 44 8.88 0.89 0.49
CA LEU A 44 8.08 0.01 1.35
C LEU A 44 8.65 -1.41 1.40
N ALA A 45 9.01 -1.98 0.23
CA ALA A 45 9.62 -3.30 0.16
C ALA A 45 10.97 -3.35 0.89
N GLU A 46 11.83 -2.36 0.67
CA GLU A 46 13.11 -2.24 1.39
C GLU A 46 12.92 -2.14 2.91
N SER A 47 11.92 -1.37 3.37
CA SER A 47 11.64 -1.22 4.79
C SER A 47 11.21 -2.52 5.48
N VAL A 48 10.58 -3.45 4.76
CA VAL A 48 10.17 -4.76 5.31
C VAL A 48 11.38 -5.69 5.46
N VAL A 49 12.36 -5.60 4.55
CA VAL A 49 13.53 -6.51 4.52
C VAL A 49 14.71 -5.95 5.34
N ALA A 50 14.82 -4.63 5.50
CA ALA A 50 15.92 -3.98 6.22
C ALA A 50 16.18 -4.52 7.64
N PRO A 51 15.17 -4.86 8.47
CA PRO A 51 15.41 -5.45 9.79
C PRO A 51 16.12 -6.81 9.73
N VAL A 52 15.82 -7.62 8.72
CA VAL A 52 16.40 -8.97 8.53
C VAL A 52 17.87 -8.89 8.11
N ILE A 53 18.21 -7.91 7.27
CA ILE A 53 19.61 -7.67 6.83
C ILE A 53 20.44 -7.08 7.98
N ALA A 54 19.86 -6.20 8.79
CA ALA A 54 20.56 -5.63 9.94
C ALA A 54 20.95 -6.69 10.98
N SER A 55 20.10 -7.70 11.22
CA SER A 55 20.40 -8.81 12.13
C SER A 55 21.51 -9.77 11.68
N SER A 56 21.97 -9.71 10.41
CA SER A 56 23.11 -10.50 9.93
C SER A 56 24.45 -9.75 9.98
N SER A 57 24.45 -8.52 10.51
CA SER A 57 25.64 -7.66 10.59
C SER A 57 26.25 -7.73 12.00
N ASP A 58 27.57 -7.87 12.09
CA ASP A 58 28.32 -7.94 13.35
C ASP A 58 28.04 -6.72 14.26
N GLU A 59 27.57 -6.96 15.49
CA GLU A 59 27.01 -5.95 16.42
C GLU A 59 28.04 -4.92 16.93
N SER A 60 29.33 -5.06 16.59
CA SER A 60 30.43 -4.28 17.17
C SER A 60 30.64 -2.88 16.60
N ASN A 61 29.96 -2.51 15.52
CA ASN A 61 30.00 -1.17 14.92
C ASN A 61 28.58 -0.72 14.59
N GLN A 62 28.01 0.23 15.34
CA GLN A 62 26.72 0.82 14.95
C GLN A 62 26.91 1.57 13.62
N PRO A 63 26.39 1.05 12.50
CA PRO A 63 26.60 1.68 11.20
C PRO A 63 25.67 2.88 11.09
N VAL A 64 26.16 3.99 10.56
CA VAL A 64 25.31 5.10 10.13
C VAL A 64 24.36 4.58 9.06
N VAL A 65 23.07 4.45 9.38
CA VAL A 65 22.07 3.88 8.47
C VAL A 65 21.49 4.97 7.58
N VAL A 66 21.58 4.79 6.26
CA VAL A 66 20.86 5.64 5.29
C VAL A 66 19.35 5.42 5.45
N ALA A 67 18.65 6.43 5.97
CA ALA A 67 17.23 6.34 6.32
C ALA A 67 16.27 6.84 5.21
N THR A 68 16.78 7.25 4.05
CA THR A 68 15.97 7.84 2.96
C THR A 68 14.78 6.97 2.58
N ALA A 69 15.00 5.67 2.39
CA ALA A 69 13.93 4.71 2.09
C ALA A 69 12.89 4.62 3.21
N ARG A 70 13.32 4.67 4.48
CA ARG A 70 12.40 4.68 5.64
C ARG A 70 11.51 5.91 5.64
N PHE A 71 12.04 7.09 5.33
CA PHE A 71 11.24 8.31 5.24
C PHE A 71 10.23 8.28 4.09
N ILE A 72 10.66 7.79 2.92
CA ILE A 72 9.77 7.62 1.76
C ILE A 72 8.66 6.60 2.09
N ALA A 73 9.00 5.49 2.73
CA ALA A 73 8.04 4.49 3.19
C ALA A 73 7.06 5.09 4.22
N GLN A 74 7.55 5.78 5.26
CA GLN A 74 6.74 6.38 6.32
C GLN A 74 5.74 7.40 5.77
N GLY A 75 6.17 8.28 4.87
CA GLY A 75 5.31 9.26 4.19
C GLY A 75 4.28 8.64 3.24
N GLY A 76 4.38 7.33 3.00
CA GLY A 76 3.52 6.56 2.12
C GLY A 76 2.47 5.69 2.80
N HIS A 77 2.43 5.64 4.13
CA HIS A 77 1.44 4.82 4.84
C HIS A 77 0.14 5.59 5.02
N TRP A 78 -0.89 5.16 4.28
CA TRP A 78 -2.27 5.56 4.54
C TRP A 78 -3.06 4.34 5.01
N ILE A 79 -3.65 4.46 6.18
CA ILE A 79 -4.57 3.46 6.75
C ILE A 79 -5.97 4.08 6.68
N PRO A 80 -6.93 3.45 5.99
CA PRO A 80 -8.30 3.95 5.97
C PRO A 80 -8.92 3.91 7.36
N SER A 81 -9.86 4.81 7.62
CA SER A 81 -10.73 4.65 8.78
C SER A 81 -11.57 3.37 8.64
N PRO A 82 -12.05 2.77 9.74
CA PRO A 82 -12.89 1.57 9.69
C PRO A 82 -14.12 1.74 8.79
N ALA A 83 -14.72 2.94 8.77
CA ALA A 83 -15.86 3.24 7.91
C ALA A 83 -15.49 3.22 6.41
N VAL A 84 -14.31 3.72 6.05
CA VAL A 84 -13.81 3.69 4.66
C VAL A 84 -13.42 2.27 4.27
N ALA A 85 -12.76 1.52 5.15
CA ALA A 85 -12.41 0.12 4.90
C ALA A 85 -13.67 -0.72 4.63
N ARG A 86 -14.70 -0.59 5.48
CA ARG A 86 -15.97 -1.29 5.29
C ARG A 86 -16.67 -0.91 4.00
N ALA A 87 -16.68 0.39 3.67
CA ALA A 87 -17.24 0.87 2.41
C ALA A 87 -16.56 0.26 1.17
N ILE A 88 -15.24 0.05 1.22
CA ILE A 88 -14.47 -0.58 0.15
C ILE A 88 -14.82 -2.06 0.04
N GLU A 89 -14.94 -2.77 1.16
CA GLU A 89 -15.35 -4.18 1.18
C GLU A 89 -16.78 -4.38 0.65
N GLU A 90 -17.74 -3.60 1.14
CA GLU A 90 -19.13 -3.63 0.68
C GLU A 90 -19.20 -3.35 -0.84
N ALA A 91 -18.41 -2.40 -1.34
CA ALA A 91 -18.34 -2.11 -2.76
C ALA A 91 -17.72 -3.28 -3.56
N ALA A 92 -16.62 -3.86 -3.07
CA ALA A 92 -15.96 -4.99 -3.72
C ALA A 92 -16.84 -6.26 -3.79
N LEU A 93 -17.74 -6.42 -2.81
CA LEU A 93 -18.71 -7.52 -2.74
C LEU A 93 -20.05 -7.20 -3.44
N GLY A 94 -20.18 -6.06 -4.11
CA GLY A 94 -21.42 -5.67 -4.78
C GLY A 94 -22.59 -5.37 -3.83
N GLN A 95 -22.32 -5.22 -2.53
CA GLN A 95 -23.33 -4.97 -1.49
C GLN A 95 -23.75 -3.50 -1.40
N ARG A 96 -23.04 -2.63 -2.11
CA ARG A 96 -23.31 -1.20 -2.15
C ARG A 96 -23.51 -0.75 -3.60
N GLN A 97 -24.54 0.04 -3.85
CA GLN A 97 -24.67 0.74 -5.13
C GLN A 97 -23.68 1.91 -5.16
N TYR A 98 -22.86 1.97 -6.19
CA TYR A 98 -21.99 3.11 -6.49
C TYR A 98 -22.27 3.59 -7.91
N ALA A 99 -22.24 4.91 -8.10
CA ALA A 99 -22.28 5.48 -9.43
C ALA A 99 -21.00 5.06 -10.18
N ARG A 100 -21.14 4.43 -11.35
CA ARG A 100 -20.01 4.30 -12.28
C ARG A 100 -19.61 5.71 -12.71
N LEU A 101 -18.36 6.07 -12.43
CA LEU A 101 -17.72 7.28 -12.95
C LEU A 101 -17.38 7.12 -14.43
#